data_AF-A0A6J1PCU4-F1
#
_entry.id   AF-A0A6J1PCU4-F1
#
_cell.length_a   1.000
_cell.length_b   1.000
_cell.length_c   1.000
_cell.angle_alpha   90.00
_cell.angle_beta   90.00
_cell.angle_gamma   90.00
#
_symmetry.space_group_name_H-M   'P 1'
#
loop_
_entity.id
_entity.type
_entity.pdbx_description
1 polymer ?
#
loop_
_entity_poly.entity_id
_entity_poly.type
_entity_poly.pdbx_seq_one_letter_code
_entity_poly.pdbx_strand_id
1 'polypeptide(L)'
;MQHQGANISCTTDIWTSLSQDSFLSCTAHYIDKEKWELSSHTLCTIGLEERHTAENIALGLEMIFFDWNLEEQIFAIVHDNASNMINAAENLQNINEHVNCAAHTLQLAVNDASQLENIAYVIQKARKIVGHFKHSTLAMQELHKTQIKFNLPQETLIQSCPTRWDSTYYMCERLQKNRTPILAVLNDTSITKPRQAQNLEITAIEWLTIEKLVTLLKPLQCATTVFCSSSEVTISLVRPVIRGIIDNHLIEDVLDDDYISTFKQILRQSLIRRFDMEIQSNEKTLAPTDIPEERTTRVVGRALDFIFKKSTSSTQTDWRKQLDHYQIEITIDYNDSPLEWWK
;
A
#
# COMPACT_ATOMS: atom_id res chain seq x y z
N MET A 1 14.16 24.74 -18.03
CA MET A 1 13.07 25.57 -18.59
C MET A 1 12.11 25.87 -17.45
N GLN A 2 11.68 27.12 -17.26
CA GLN A 2 10.62 27.43 -16.30
C GLN A 2 9.29 27.05 -16.95
N HIS A 3 8.60 26.04 -16.41
CA HIS A 3 7.29 25.58 -16.87
C HIS A 3 6.23 26.62 -16.49
N GLN A 4 6.12 27.70 -17.27
CA GLN A 4 5.06 28.70 -17.11
C GLN A 4 3.76 28.15 -17.69
N GLY A 5 2.89 27.57 -16.86
CA GLY A 5 1.52 27.23 -17.24
C GLY A 5 0.98 25.98 -16.56
N ALA A 6 1.63 24.84 -16.78
CA ALA A 6 1.16 23.54 -16.29
C ALA A 6 1.37 23.37 -14.77
N ASN A 7 0.27 23.39 -14.01
CA ASN A 7 0.26 23.27 -12.55
C ASN A 7 -0.70 22.18 -12.05
N ILE A 8 -1.25 21.37 -12.95
CA ILE A 8 -2.23 20.33 -12.63
C ILE A 8 -1.57 18.97 -12.84
N SER A 9 -1.72 18.07 -11.87
CA SER A 9 -1.37 16.65 -12.06
C SER A 9 -2.63 15.83 -12.03
N CYS A 10 -2.71 14.78 -12.85
CA CYS A 10 -3.87 13.90 -12.88
C CYS A 10 -3.51 12.52 -12.34
N THR A 11 -4.42 11.90 -11.60
CA THR A 11 -4.39 10.45 -11.36
C THR A 11 -5.40 9.79 -12.28
N THR A 12 -5.04 8.64 -12.84
CA THR A 12 -5.91 7.86 -13.70
C THR A 12 -5.93 6.39 -13.30
N ASP A 13 -7.11 5.79 -13.35
CA ASP A 13 -7.32 4.39 -13.01
C ASP A 13 -8.32 3.76 -13.99
N ILE A 14 -8.01 2.54 -14.43
CA ILE A 14 -8.94 1.70 -15.18
C ILE A 14 -9.42 0.59 -14.26
N TRP A 15 -10.72 0.57 -14.02
CA TRP A 15 -11.33 -0.41 -13.14
C TRP A 15 -12.52 -1.08 -13.81
N THR A 16 -12.78 -2.31 -13.39
CA THR A 16 -13.90 -3.11 -13.88
C THR A 16 -14.98 -3.16 -12.81
N SER A 17 -16.21 -2.84 -13.19
CA SER A 17 -17.38 -2.89 -12.32
C SER A 17 -17.81 -4.33 -12.01
N LEU A 18 -18.74 -4.48 -11.06
CA LEU A 18 -19.34 -5.78 -10.75
C LEU A 18 -20.13 -6.37 -11.93
N SER A 19 -20.61 -5.51 -12.83
CA SER A 19 -21.29 -5.91 -14.07
C SER A 19 -20.32 -6.29 -15.20
N GLN A 20 -19.01 -6.27 -14.93
CA GLN A 20 -17.92 -6.53 -15.88
C GLN A 20 -17.72 -5.43 -16.94
N ASP A 21 -18.34 -4.27 -16.76
CA ASP A 21 -18.09 -3.08 -17.57
C ASP A 21 -16.82 -2.36 -17.09
N SER A 22 -16.02 -1.88 -18.03
CA SER A 22 -14.76 -1.19 -17.74
C SER A 22 -14.92 0.33 -17.79
N PHE A 23 -14.23 1.01 -16.88
CA PHE A 23 -14.29 2.46 -16.74
C PHE A 23 -12.89 3.05 -16.64
N LEU A 24 -12.69 4.19 -17.29
CA LEU A 24 -11.52 5.06 -17.11
C LEU A 24 -11.95 6.23 -16.23
N SER A 25 -11.28 6.42 -15.11
CA SER A 25 -11.50 7.57 -14.22
C SER A 25 -10.28 8.48 -14.20
N CYS A 26 -10.51 9.79 -14.29
CA CYS A 26 -9.46 10.79 -14.24
C CYS A 26 -9.76 11.81 -13.14
N THR A 27 -8.81 12.05 -12.25
CA THR A 27 -8.92 13.04 -11.16
C THR A 27 -7.78 14.03 -11.28
N ALA A 28 -8.12 15.32 -11.34
CA ALA A 28 -7.16 16.42 -11.36
C ALA A 28 -6.79 16.86 -9.94
N HIS A 29 -5.53 17.18 -9.75
CA HIS A 29 -4.92 17.61 -8.49
C HIS A 29 -4.13 18.90 -8.72
N TYR A 30 -4.32 19.89 -7.85
CA TYR A 30 -3.58 21.15 -7.87
C TYR A 30 -3.51 21.76 -6.47
N ILE A 31 -2.58 22.70 -6.26
CA ILE A 31 -2.51 23.46 -5.01
C ILE A 31 -3.35 24.73 -5.16
N ASP A 32 -4.33 24.91 -4.28
CA ASP A 32 -5.12 26.14 -4.18
C ASP A 32 -4.19 27.30 -3.78
N LYS A 33 -4.15 28.35 -4.61
CA LYS A 33 -3.22 29.48 -4.43
C LYS A 33 -3.54 30.35 -3.21
N GLU A 34 -4.79 30.37 -2.77
CA GLU A 34 -5.22 31.21 -1.66
C GLU A 34 -5.02 30.51 -0.32
N LYS A 35 -5.40 29.23 -0.25
CA LYS A 35 -5.35 28.43 0.98
C LYS A 35 -4.06 27.65 1.15
N TRP A 36 -3.32 27.45 0.06
CA TRP A 36 -2.14 26.58 0.03
C TRP A 36 -2.47 25.13 0.46
N GLU A 37 -3.60 24.64 -0.02
CA GLU A 37 -4.12 23.30 0.27
C GLU A 37 -4.22 22.48 -1.02
N LEU A 38 -4.04 21.17 -0.93
CA LEU A 38 -4.23 20.26 -2.05
C LEU A 38 -5.73 20.14 -2.37
N SER A 39 -6.09 20.50 -3.60
CA SER A 39 -7.43 20.34 -4.15
C SER A 39 -7.44 19.19 -5.15
N SER A 40 -8.41 18.30 -5.02
CA SER A 40 -8.58 17.12 -5.88
C SER A 40 -10.01 17.06 -6.40
N HIS A 41 -10.19 16.95 -7.72
CA HIS A 41 -11.49 16.90 -8.36
C HIS A 41 -11.52 15.81 -9.43
N THR A 42 -12.44 14.85 -9.28
CA THR A 42 -12.70 13.86 -10.33
C THR A 42 -13.32 14.56 -11.52
N LEU A 43 -12.60 14.61 -12.64
CA LEU A 43 -13.03 15.26 -13.87
C LEU A 43 -14.10 14.43 -14.56
N CYS A 44 -13.86 13.12 -14.68
CA CYS A 44 -14.79 12.21 -15.32
C CYS A 44 -14.53 10.75 -14.96
N THR A 45 -15.58 9.94 -15.13
CA THR A 45 -15.53 8.49 -15.23
C THR A 45 -16.26 8.10 -16.51
N ILE A 46 -15.50 7.70 -17.54
CA ILE A 46 -16.05 7.30 -18.83
C ILE A 46 -16.05 5.78 -18.97
N GLY A 47 -17.06 5.24 -19.63
CA GLY A 47 -17.08 3.83 -20.02
C GLY A 47 -16.08 3.57 -21.15
N LEU A 48 -15.29 2.52 -21.02
CA LEU A 48 -14.43 2.01 -22.09
C LEU A 48 -15.17 0.86 -22.79
N GLU A 49 -15.98 1.19 -23.80
CA GLU A 49 -16.73 0.19 -24.59
C GLU A 49 -15.82 -0.59 -25.55
N GLU A 50 -14.71 0.01 -25.93
CA GLU A 50 -13.72 -0.60 -26.83
C GLU A 50 -12.61 -1.34 -26.07
N ARG A 51 -11.74 -2.03 -26.81
CA ARG A 51 -10.56 -2.67 -26.23
C ARG A 51 -9.69 -1.63 -25.55
N HIS A 52 -9.13 -1.98 -24.39
CA HIS A 52 -8.22 -1.14 -23.60
C HIS A 52 -6.81 -1.06 -24.25
N THR A 53 -6.72 -0.73 -25.53
CA THR A 53 -5.43 -0.48 -26.19
C THR A 53 -4.88 0.86 -25.74
N ALA A 54 -3.57 1.05 -25.88
CA ALA A 54 -2.90 2.29 -25.49
C ALA A 54 -3.49 3.52 -26.20
N GLU A 55 -3.85 3.36 -27.48
CA GLU A 55 -4.43 4.41 -28.31
C GLU A 55 -5.81 4.84 -27.79
N ASN A 56 -6.66 3.88 -27.46
CA ASN A 56 -8.01 4.16 -26.95
C ASN A 56 -7.98 4.84 -25.58
N ILE A 57 -7.04 4.43 -24.72
CA ILE A 57 -6.84 5.06 -23.41
C ILE A 57 -6.34 6.50 -23.57
N ALA A 58 -5.35 6.73 -24.45
CA ALA A 58 -4.83 8.06 -24.72
C ALA A 58 -5.92 8.98 -25.27
N LEU A 59 -6.68 8.53 -26.26
CA LEU A 59 -7.84 9.27 -26.81
C LEU A 59 -8.86 9.61 -25.72
N GLY A 60 -9.18 8.66 -24.84
CA GLY A 60 -10.09 8.90 -23.72
C GLY A 60 -9.60 9.98 -22.76
N LEU A 61 -8.30 10.00 -22.45
CA LEU A 61 -7.69 11.04 -21.62
C LEU A 61 -7.65 12.40 -22.32
N GLU A 62 -7.30 12.44 -23.61
CA GLU A 62 -7.31 13.66 -24.42
C GLU A 62 -8.71 14.29 -24.50
N MET A 63 -9.75 13.48 -24.69
CA MET A 63 -11.13 13.95 -24.67
C MET A 63 -11.51 14.55 -23.32
N ILE A 64 -11.12 13.91 -22.21
CA ILE A 64 -11.36 14.47 -20.87
C ILE A 64 -10.64 15.82 -20.70
N PHE A 65 -9.38 15.93 -21.14
CA PHE A 65 -8.66 17.19 -21.03
C PHE A 65 -9.26 18.29 -21.91
N PHE A 66 -9.72 17.94 -23.11
CA PHE A 66 -10.42 18.85 -24.01
C PHE A 66 -11.72 19.37 -23.41
N ASP A 67 -12.57 18.48 -22.89
CA ASP A 67 -13.87 18.86 -22.32
C ASP A 67 -13.72 19.83 -21.13
N TRP A 68 -12.62 19.73 -20.40
CA TRP A 68 -12.31 20.59 -19.26
C TRP A 68 -11.40 21.79 -19.60
N ASN A 69 -10.99 21.96 -20.87
CA ASN A 69 -10.02 22.98 -21.32
C ASN A 69 -8.69 22.93 -20.54
N LEU A 70 -8.16 21.72 -20.34
CA LEU A 70 -6.95 21.45 -19.55
C LEU A 70 -5.75 20.98 -20.38
N GLU A 71 -5.86 20.94 -21.70
CA GLU A 71 -4.88 20.32 -22.61
C GLU A 71 -3.47 20.83 -22.39
N GLU A 72 -3.29 22.14 -22.14
CA GLU A 72 -1.98 22.77 -21.92
C GLU A 72 -1.62 22.93 -20.43
N GLN A 73 -2.45 22.43 -19.52
CA GLN A 73 -2.33 22.64 -18.07
C GLN A 73 -1.83 21.40 -17.33
N ILE A 74 -1.83 20.22 -17.98
CA ILE A 74 -1.41 18.96 -17.38
C ILE A 74 0.11 18.87 -17.32
N PHE A 75 0.64 18.88 -16.11
CA PHE A 75 2.04 18.70 -15.84
C PHE A 75 2.40 17.21 -15.76
N ALA A 76 1.65 16.41 -15.00
CA ALA A 76 1.97 15.00 -14.79
C ALA A 76 0.72 14.11 -14.75
N ILE A 77 0.85 12.86 -15.18
CA ILE A 77 -0.18 11.82 -15.01
C ILE A 77 0.37 10.65 -14.18
N VAL A 78 -0.35 10.26 -13.13
CA VAL A 78 -0.06 9.09 -12.30
C VAL A 78 -0.95 7.93 -12.71
N HIS A 79 -0.37 6.75 -13.00
CA HIS A 79 -1.09 5.56 -13.45
C HIS A 79 -0.63 4.27 -12.72
N ASP A 80 -1.36 3.16 -12.87
CA ASP A 80 -1.18 1.89 -12.14
C ASP A 80 -0.07 0.96 -12.70
N ASN A 81 0.87 1.50 -13.48
CA ASN A 81 1.98 0.77 -14.12
C ASN A 81 1.54 -0.31 -15.14
N ALA A 82 0.26 -0.42 -15.51
CA ALA A 82 -0.15 -1.36 -16.55
C ALA A 82 0.49 -0.99 -17.90
N SER A 83 0.95 -1.98 -18.67
CA SER A 83 1.67 -1.72 -19.93
C SER A 83 0.90 -0.84 -20.91
N ASN A 84 -0.42 -1.03 -21.01
CA ASN A 84 -1.25 -0.20 -21.88
C ASN A 84 -1.41 1.23 -21.33
N MET A 85 -1.38 1.43 -20.01
CA MET A 85 -1.41 2.76 -19.39
C MET A 85 -0.09 3.50 -19.61
N ILE A 86 1.05 2.80 -19.50
CA ILE A 86 2.37 3.35 -19.79
C ILE A 86 2.42 3.82 -21.25
N ASN A 87 2.10 2.93 -22.19
CA ASN A 87 2.11 3.26 -23.61
C ASN A 87 1.12 4.38 -23.95
N ALA A 88 -0.05 4.42 -23.27
CA ALA A 88 -1.01 5.50 -23.46
C ALA A 88 -0.47 6.84 -22.98
N ALA A 89 0.18 6.86 -21.81
CA ALA A 89 0.79 8.07 -21.27
C ALA A 89 1.95 8.57 -22.15
N GLU A 90 2.76 7.68 -22.70
CA GLU A 90 3.83 8.01 -23.66
C GLU A 90 3.27 8.60 -24.98
N ASN A 91 2.05 8.24 -25.37
CA ASN A 91 1.40 8.75 -26.57
C ASN A 91 0.80 10.16 -26.38
N LEU A 92 0.62 10.63 -25.14
CA LEU A 92 0.04 11.94 -24.86
C LEU A 92 1.03 13.06 -25.16
N GLN A 93 0.68 13.96 -26.09
CA GLN A 93 1.60 15.02 -26.55
C GLN A 93 1.69 16.23 -25.62
N ASN A 94 0.64 16.49 -24.83
CA ASN A 94 0.50 17.71 -24.04
C ASN A 94 0.66 17.47 -22.53
N ILE A 95 1.41 16.45 -22.14
CA ILE A 95 1.83 16.23 -20.75
C ILE A 95 3.34 16.38 -20.66
N ASN A 96 3.84 16.90 -19.55
CA ASN A 96 5.29 16.97 -19.36
C ASN A 96 5.86 15.64 -18.87
N GLU A 97 5.13 14.96 -17.98
CA GLU A 97 5.62 13.79 -17.27
C GLU A 97 4.52 12.75 -17.05
N HIS A 98 4.91 11.48 -16.91
CA HIS A 98 4.04 10.44 -16.40
C HIS A 98 4.78 9.63 -15.34
N VAL A 99 4.02 9.12 -14.37
CA VAL A 99 4.57 8.64 -13.10
C VAL A 99 3.85 7.37 -12.68
N ASN A 100 4.65 6.40 -12.25
CA ASN A 100 4.15 5.15 -11.70
C ASN A 100 3.48 5.37 -10.33
N CYS A 101 2.40 4.65 -10.04
CA CYS A 101 1.73 4.73 -8.75
C CYS A 101 2.58 4.03 -7.67
N ALA A 102 3.09 4.80 -6.69
CA ALA A 102 3.94 4.26 -5.62
C ALA A 102 3.28 3.15 -4.80
N ALA A 103 1.97 3.28 -4.52
CA ALA A 103 1.21 2.25 -3.82
C ALA A 103 1.09 0.97 -4.66
N HIS A 104 0.88 1.08 -5.98
CA HIS A 104 0.85 -0.07 -6.87
C HIS A 104 2.23 -0.71 -7.02
N THR A 105 3.29 0.10 -7.13
CA THR A 105 4.67 -0.39 -7.16
C THR A 105 5.03 -1.17 -5.88
N LEU A 106 4.63 -0.66 -4.70
CA LEU A 106 4.79 -1.36 -3.42
C LEU A 106 3.99 -2.68 -3.40
N GLN A 107 2.74 -2.66 -3.86
CA GLN A 107 1.90 -3.84 -4.02
C GLN A 107 2.59 -4.93 -4.86
N LEU A 108 3.21 -4.57 -5.98
CA LEU A 108 3.95 -5.52 -6.82
C LEU A 108 5.15 -6.11 -6.08
N ALA A 109 5.89 -5.30 -5.32
CA ALA A 109 7.04 -5.78 -4.54
C ALA A 109 6.63 -6.77 -3.43
N VAL A 110 5.54 -6.49 -2.71
CA VAL A 110 5.01 -7.41 -1.69
C VAL A 110 4.51 -8.70 -2.31
N ASN A 111 3.88 -8.63 -3.49
CA ASN A 111 3.42 -9.81 -4.21
C ASN A 111 4.58 -10.72 -4.61
N ASP A 112 5.71 -10.17 -5.07
CA ASP A 112 6.90 -10.96 -5.43
C ASP A 112 7.37 -11.83 -4.25
N ALA A 113 7.44 -11.24 -3.05
CA ALA A 113 7.86 -11.96 -1.83
C ALA A 113 6.78 -12.93 -1.31
N SER A 114 5.50 -12.59 -1.50
CA SER A 114 4.36 -13.40 -1.04
C SER A 114 4.18 -14.72 -1.82
N GLN A 115 4.86 -14.89 -2.97
CA GLN A 115 4.86 -16.15 -3.72
C GLN A 115 5.74 -17.25 -3.10
N LEU A 116 6.53 -16.94 -2.06
CA LEU A 116 7.34 -17.94 -1.38
C LEU A 116 6.45 -19.10 -0.87
N GLU A 117 6.78 -20.33 -1.24
CA GLU A 117 5.89 -21.50 -1.15
C GLU A 117 5.28 -21.69 0.24
N ASN A 118 6.10 -21.60 1.28
CA ASN A 118 5.66 -21.78 2.65
C ASN A 118 4.73 -20.64 3.14
N ILE A 119 4.98 -19.41 2.70
CA ILE A 119 4.15 -18.23 3.01
C ILE A 119 2.82 -18.33 2.26
N ALA A 120 2.86 -18.64 0.96
CA ALA A 120 1.69 -18.86 0.14
C ALA A 120 0.81 -19.99 0.71
N TYR A 121 1.44 -21.07 1.20
CA TYR A 121 0.75 -22.18 1.86
C TYR A 121 0.01 -21.73 3.14
N VAL A 122 0.68 -21.00 4.04
CA VAL A 122 0.07 -20.50 5.28
C VAL A 122 -1.07 -19.52 4.97
N ILE A 123 -0.89 -18.61 4.01
CA ILE A 123 -1.94 -17.68 3.56
C ILE A 123 -3.15 -18.45 3.01
N GLN A 124 -2.94 -19.53 2.24
CA GLN A 124 -4.06 -20.36 1.77
C GLN A 124 -4.82 -21.04 2.90
N LYS A 125 -4.14 -21.54 3.94
CA LYS A 125 -4.81 -22.10 5.12
C LYS A 125 -5.61 -21.04 5.89
N ALA A 126 -5.03 -19.86 6.09
CA ALA A 126 -5.72 -18.71 6.67
C ALA A 126 -7.01 -18.36 5.90
N ARG A 127 -6.95 -18.31 4.56
CA ARG A 127 -8.13 -18.10 3.69
C ARG A 127 -9.20 -19.17 3.84
N LYS A 128 -8.81 -20.44 4.02
CA LYS A 128 -9.75 -21.56 4.22
C LYS A 128 -10.50 -21.43 5.55
N ILE A 129 -9.81 -21.05 6.62
CA ILE A 129 -10.45 -20.76 7.92
C ILE A 129 -11.46 -19.64 7.75
N VAL A 130 -11.05 -18.48 7.23
CA VAL A 130 -11.96 -17.35 7.08
C VAL A 130 -13.15 -17.70 6.19
N GLY A 131 -12.91 -18.43 5.10
CA GLY A 131 -13.97 -18.96 4.23
C GLY A 131 -14.98 -19.81 4.99
N HIS A 132 -14.54 -20.71 5.87
CA HIS A 132 -15.44 -21.52 6.70
C HIS A 132 -16.38 -20.66 7.54
N PHE A 133 -15.85 -19.68 8.28
CA PHE A 133 -16.68 -18.80 9.12
C PHE A 133 -17.59 -17.90 8.28
N LYS A 134 -17.15 -17.44 7.10
CA LYS A 134 -18.00 -16.63 6.21
C LYS A 134 -19.15 -17.41 5.59
N HIS A 135 -18.97 -18.71 5.32
CA HIS A 135 -20.02 -19.55 4.73
C HIS A 135 -20.91 -20.26 5.75
N SER A 136 -20.45 -20.43 6.99
CA SER A 136 -21.21 -21.07 8.07
C SER A 136 -21.79 -20.03 9.03
N THR A 137 -23.09 -19.77 8.91
CA THR A 137 -23.83 -18.88 9.82
C THR A 137 -23.72 -19.34 11.27
N LEU A 138 -23.79 -20.66 11.50
CA LEU A 138 -23.65 -21.26 12.82
C LEU A 138 -22.26 -21.02 13.42
N ALA A 139 -21.19 -21.23 12.64
CA ALA A 139 -19.82 -21.01 13.11
C ALA A 139 -19.55 -19.52 13.39
N MET A 140 -20.08 -18.61 12.56
CA MET A 140 -19.97 -17.17 12.80
C MET A 140 -20.72 -16.73 14.07
N GLN A 141 -21.93 -17.27 14.30
CA GLN A 141 -22.67 -16.99 15.52
C GLN A 141 -21.93 -17.50 16.77
N GLU A 142 -21.37 -18.70 16.72
CA GLU A 142 -20.59 -19.22 17.84
C GLU A 142 -19.26 -18.48 18.03
N LEU A 143 -18.65 -18.00 16.94
CA LEU A 143 -17.47 -17.12 17.01
C LEU A 143 -17.80 -15.85 17.81
N HIS A 144 -18.91 -15.17 17.50
CA HIS A 144 -19.32 -13.97 18.22
C HIS A 144 -19.61 -14.22 19.70
N LYS A 145 -20.32 -15.31 20.03
CA LYS A 145 -20.51 -15.70 21.44
C LYS A 145 -19.19 -15.98 22.14
N THR A 146 -18.26 -16.61 21.45
CA THR A 146 -16.95 -16.96 22.01
C THR A 146 -16.07 -15.73 22.18
N GLN A 147 -16.10 -14.77 21.25
CA GLN A 147 -15.48 -13.45 21.42
C GLN A 147 -15.99 -12.75 22.68
N ILE A 148 -17.31 -12.75 22.92
CA ILE A 148 -17.91 -12.18 24.14
C ILE A 148 -17.39 -12.91 25.38
N LYS A 149 -17.36 -14.25 25.39
CA LYS A 149 -16.85 -15.05 26.53
C LYS A 149 -15.39 -14.71 26.87
N PHE A 150 -14.57 -14.38 25.88
CA PHE A 150 -13.17 -13.99 26.05
C PHE A 150 -12.95 -12.47 26.21
N ASN A 151 -14.02 -11.67 26.35
CA ASN A 151 -13.95 -10.20 26.42
C ASN A 151 -13.24 -9.55 25.22
N LEU A 152 -13.41 -10.13 24.03
CA LEU A 152 -12.87 -9.60 22.78
C LEU A 152 -13.94 -8.81 22.01
N PRO A 153 -13.54 -7.83 21.18
CA PRO A 153 -14.45 -7.16 20.27
C PRO A 153 -15.16 -8.16 19.35
N GLN A 154 -16.46 -7.95 19.14
CA GLN A 154 -17.25 -8.76 18.21
C GLN A 154 -16.96 -8.32 16.78
N GLU A 155 -16.02 -9.00 16.14
CA GLU A 155 -15.57 -8.67 14.78
C GLU A 155 -15.75 -9.87 13.86
N THR A 156 -16.19 -9.62 12.62
CA THR A 156 -16.20 -10.64 11.57
C THR A 156 -14.79 -10.91 11.05
N LEU A 157 -14.54 -12.09 10.50
CA LEU A 157 -13.24 -12.38 9.90
C LEU A 157 -13.09 -11.72 8.51
N ILE A 158 -11.89 -11.27 8.18
CA ILE A 158 -11.57 -10.55 6.93
C ILE A 158 -11.01 -11.55 5.92
N GLN A 159 -11.59 -11.62 4.73
CA GLN A 159 -11.09 -12.49 3.65
C GLN A 159 -10.11 -11.68 2.80
N SER A 160 -8.93 -12.23 2.52
CA SER A 160 -8.00 -11.53 1.63
C SER A 160 -8.52 -11.44 0.19
N CYS A 161 -8.19 -10.34 -0.47
CA CYS A 161 -8.42 -10.02 -1.85
C CYS A 161 -7.09 -10.17 -2.61
N PRO A 162 -6.98 -11.08 -3.60
CA PRO A 162 -5.72 -11.29 -4.31
C PRO A 162 -5.15 -10.06 -5.01
N THR A 163 -6.02 -9.10 -5.40
CA THR A 163 -5.62 -7.87 -6.09
C THR A 163 -5.15 -6.75 -5.15
N ARG A 164 -5.31 -6.91 -3.82
CA ARG A 164 -4.88 -5.94 -2.81
C ARG A 164 -4.15 -6.65 -1.67
N TRP A 165 -2.84 -6.54 -1.63
CA TRP A 165 -1.98 -7.30 -0.72
C TRP A 165 -2.29 -7.01 0.75
N ASP A 166 -2.65 -5.77 1.09
CA ASP A 166 -2.94 -5.29 2.45
C ASP A 166 -4.11 -6.03 3.09
N SER A 167 -5.06 -6.51 2.28
CA SER A 167 -6.14 -7.39 2.73
C SER A 167 -5.63 -8.72 3.32
N THR A 168 -4.46 -9.20 2.87
CA THR A 168 -3.79 -10.37 3.47
C THR A 168 -3.23 -10.02 4.84
N TYR A 169 -2.62 -8.85 5.01
CA TYR A 169 -2.20 -8.35 6.31
C TYR A 169 -3.38 -8.26 7.29
N TYR A 170 -4.47 -7.59 6.90
CA TYR A 170 -5.65 -7.46 7.77
C TYR A 170 -6.30 -8.82 8.11
N MET A 171 -6.32 -9.76 7.17
CA MET A 171 -6.78 -11.13 7.42
C MET A 171 -5.91 -11.81 8.48
N CYS A 172 -4.59 -11.81 8.32
CA CYS A 172 -3.65 -12.43 9.25
C CYS A 172 -3.73 -11.78 10.64
N GLU A 173 -3.80 -10.45 10.71
CA GLU A 173 -3.93 -9.71 11.97
C GLU A 173 -5.26 -10.02 12.68
N ARG A 174 -6.38 -10.06 11.93
CA ARG A 174 -7.70 -10.40 12.48
C ARG A 174 -7.75 -11.84 12.97
N LEU A 175 -7.11 -12.78 12.28
CA LEU A 175 -6.98 -14.17 12.70
C LEU A 175 -6.16 -14.30 13.98
N GLN A 176 -5.01 -13.60 14.08
CA GLN A 176 -4.17 -13.58 15.28
C GLN A 176 -4.97 -13.07 16.50
N LYS A 177 -5.68 -11.95 16.36
CA LYS A 177 -6.53 -11.36 17.42
C LYS A 177 -7.67 -12.31 17.87
N ASN A 178 -8.13 -13.17 16.97
CA ASN A 178 -9.23 -14.11 17.20
C ASN A 178 -8.78 -15.57 17.34
N ARG A 179 -7.48 -15.83 17.55
CA ARG A 179 -6.92 -17.18 17.59
C ARG A 179 -7.66 -18.09 18.56
N THR A 180 -7.83 -17.65 19.81
CA THR A 180 -8.49 -18.46 20.84
C THR A 180 -9.97 -18.72 20.53
N PRO A 181 -10.80 -17.71 20.19
CA PRO A 181 -12.17 -17.96 19.74
C PRO A 181 -12.30 -18.89 18.54
N ILE A 182 -11.42 -18.74 17.53
CA ILE A 182 -11.44 -19.58 16.34
C ILE A 182 -11.18 -21.04 16.71
N LEU A 183 -10.13 -21.30 17.50
CA LEU A 183 -9.78 -22.65 17.92
C LEU A 183 -10.89 -23.28 18.77
N ALA A 184 -11.54 -22.52 19.65
CA ALA A 184 -12.66 -23.00 20.44
C ALA A 184 -13.85 -23.45 19.55
N VAL A 185 -14.21 -22.68 18.53
CA VAL A 185 -15.29 -23.05 17.59
C VAL A 185 -14.92 -24.23 16.70
N LEU A 186 -13.66 -24.30 16.25
CA LEU A 186 -13.19 -25.43 15.43
C LEU A 186 -13.14 -26.74 16.22
N ASN A 187 -12.87 -26.68 17.53
CA ASN A 187 -12.83 -27.84 18.42
C ASN A 187 -14.22 -28.24 18.95
N ASP A 188 -15.24 -27.39 18.82
CA ASP A 188 -16.61 -27.73 19.20
C ASP A 188 -17.25 -28.64 18.15
N THR A 189 -17.31 -29.94 18.47
CA THR A 189 -17.88 -30.97 17.60
C THR A 189 -19.38 -30.79 17.29
N SER A 190 -20.11 -29.98 18.07
CA SER A 190 -21.51 -29.64 17.79
C SER A 190 -21.65 -28.60 16.68
N ILE A 191 -20.59 -27.82 16.42
CA ILE A 191 -20.55 -26.73 15.44
C ILE A 191 -19.73 -27.14 14.21
N THR A 192 -18.54 -27.67 14.44
CA THR A 192 -17.58 -28.04 13.40
C THR A 192 -17.37 -29.55 13.40
N LYS A 193 -17.66 -30.21 12.26
CA LYS A 193 -17.45 -31.65 12.13
C LYS A 193 -15.96 -32.00 12.26
N PRO A 194 -15.56 -33.12 12.89
CA PRO A 194 -14.14 -33.47 13.09
C PRO A 194 -13.30 -33.47 11.82
N ARG A 195 -13.82 -34.01 10.71
CA ARG A 195 -13.13 -33.99 9.41
C ARG A 195 -12.92 -32.58 8.86
N GLN A 196 -13.88 -31.67 9.12
CA GLN A 196 -13.77 -30.27 8.70
C GLN A 196 -12.76 -29.53 9.59
N ALA A 197 -12.78 -29.78 10.90
CA ALA A 197 -11.80 -29.24 11.84
C ALA A 197 -10.37 -29.66 11.45
N GLN A 198 -10.15 -30.93 11.13
CA GLN A 198 -8.85 -31.44 10.65
C GLN A 198 -8.39 -30.75 9.36
N ASN A 199 -9.29 -30.52 8.41
CA ASN A 199 -8.96 -29.83 7.16
C ASN A 199 -8.66 -28.32 7.35
N LEU A 200 -9.12 -27.73 8.46
CA LEU A 200 -8.96 -26.32 8.80
C LEU A 200 -7.87 -26.09 9.86
N GLU A 201 -7.22 -27.15 10.33
CA GLU A 201 -6.23 -27.08 11.39
C GLU A 201 -5.02 -26.25 10.95
N ILE A 202 -4.66 -25.25 11.76
CA ILE A 202 -3.41 -24.49 11.64
C ILE A 202 -2.50 -24.90 12.79
N THR A 203 -1.31 -25.39 12.47
CA THR A 203 -0.34 -25.89 13.45
C THR A 203 0.28 -24.74 14.24
N ALA A 204 0.93 -25.05 15.37
CA ALA A 204 1.61 -24.02 16.17
C ALA A 204 2.69 -23.27 15.38
N ILE A 205 3.42 -23.96 14.49
CA ILE A 205 4.46 -23.37 13.63
C ILE A 205 3.82 -22.43 12.61
N GLU A 206 2.72 -22.83 11.98
CA GLU A 206 2.01 -22.00 11.00
C GLU A 206 1.39 -20.76 11.66
N TRP A 207 0.89 -20.87 12.90
CA TRP A 207 0.47 -19.70 13.68
C TRP A 207 1.65 -18.77 13.94
N LEU A 208 2.82 -19.29 14.32
CA LEU A 208 4.04 -18.47 14.46
C LEU A 208 4.38 -17.75 13.15
N THR A 209 4.26 -18.43 12.00
CA THR A 209 4.44 -17.80 10.68
C THR A 209 3.44 -16.67 10.45
N ILE A 210 2.16 -16.83 10.79
CA ILE A 210 1.16 -15.74 10.71
C ILE A 210 1.59 -14.55 11.57
N GLU A 211 2.04 -14.78 12.81
CA GLU A 211 2.49 -13.72 13.73
C GLU A 211 3.71 -12.96 13.20
N LYS A 212 4.70 -13.69 12.65
CA LYS A 212 5.87 -13.10 11.99
C LYS A 212 5.48 -12.30 10.74
N LEU A 213 4.57 -12.83 9.91
CA LEU A 213 4.06 -12.13 8.73
C LEU A 213 3.31 -10.84 9.08
N VAL A 214 2.48 -10.84 10.13
CA VAL A 214 1.80 -9.61 10.58
C VAL A 214 2.83 -8.54 10.95
N THR A 215 3.87 -8.92 11.68
CA THR A 215 4.94 -7.98 12.08
C THR A 215 5.70 -7.43 10.88
N LEU A 216 6.05 -8.30 9.92
CA LEU A 216 6.80 -7.96 8.72
C LEU A 216 6.02 -7.10 7.73
N LEU A 217 4.71 -7.37 7.59
CA LEU A 217 3.82 -6.68 6.65
C LEU A 217 3.30 -5.35 7.16
N LYS A 218 3.24 -5.15 8.49
CA LYS A 218 2.74 -3.91 9.10
C LYS A 218 3.40 -2.61 8.58
N PRO A 219 4.74 -2.47 8.51
CA PRO A 219 5.35 -1.23 8.00
C PRO A 219 5.00 -0.96 6.53
N LEU A 220 4.85 -2.00 5.72
CA LEU A 220 4.45 -1.89 4.31
C LEU A 220 2.99 -1.41 4.21
N GLN A 221 2.11 -1.85 5.12
CA GLN A 221 0.70 -1.44 5.14
C GLN A 221 0.58 0.03 5.56
N CYS A 222 1.41 0.47 6.52
CA CYS A 222 1.51 1.86 6.90
C CYS A 222 1.95 2.72 5.71
N ALA A 223 3.01 2.32 4.99
CA ALA A 223 3.46 3.01 3.79
C ALA A 223 2.40 3.07 2.68
N THR A 224 1.68 1.96 2.44
CA THR A 224 0.55 1.93 1.49
C THR A 224 -0.52 2.95 1.86
N THR A 225 -0.85 3.04 3.14
CA THR A 225 -1.84 4.02 3.65
C THR A 225 -1.37 5.46 3.40
N VAL A 226 -0.08 5.74 3.63
CA VAL A 226 0.51 7.06 3.37
C VAL A 226 0.44 7.40 1.87
N PHE A 227 0.86 6.48 0.99
CA PHE A 227 0.89 6.73 -0.46
C PHE A 227 -0.49 6.89 -1.08
N CYS A 228 -1.52 6.25 -0.51
CA CYS A 228 -2.90 6.36 -0.96
C CYS A 228 -3.66 7.56 -0.36
N SER A 229 -3.00 8.44 0.41
CA SER A 229 -3.64 9.64 0.96
C SER A 229 -4.07 10.59 -0.17
N SER A 230 -5.34 11.04 -0.13
CA SER A 230 -5.91 11.98 -1.12
C SER A 230 -5.96 13.43 -0.63
N SER A 231 -5.65 13.67 0.64
CA SER A 231 -5.71 14.99 1.28
C SER A 231 -4.34 15.65 1.46
N GLU A 232 -3.26 14.93 1.15
CA GLU A 232 -1.89 15.38 1.41
C GLU A 232 -0.99 15.11 0.21
N VAL A 233 0.10 15.89 0.10
CA VAL A 233 1.12 15.69 -0.94
C VAL A 233 2.02 14.52 -0.55
N THR A 234 1.96 13.42 -1.29
CA THR A 234 2.62 12.16 -0.93
C THR A 234 3.94 11.90 -1.67
N ILE A 235 4.15 12.50 -2.85
CA ILE A 235 5.30 12.18 -3.72
C ILE A 235 6.65 12.38 -3.01
N SER A 236 6.80 13.45 -2.23
CA SER A 236 8.02 13.74 -1.47
C SER A 236 8.33 12.71 -0.37
N LEU A 237 7.35 11.89 0.02
CA LEU A 237 7.48 10.89 1.07
C LEU A 237 7.87 9.51 0.53
N VAL A 238 7.71 9.26 -0.78
CA VAL A 238 7.86 7.92 -1.36
C VAL A 238 9.24 7.33 -1.07
N ARG A 239 10.31 7.98 -1.53
CA ARG A 239 11.69 7.51 -1.34
C ARG A 239 12.12 7.45 0.12
N PRO A 240 11.87 8.48 0.97
CA PRO A 240 12.12 8.40 2.42
C PRO A 240 11.48 7.19 3.09
N VAL A 241 10.19 6.93 2.82
CA VAL A 241 9.45 5.82 3.44
C VAL A 241 9.98 4.48 2.96
N ILE A 242 10.21 4.32 1.65
CA ILE A 242 10.76 3.07 1.10
C ILE A 242 12.18 2.82 1.62
N ARG A 243 13.03 3.84 1.71
CA ARG A 243 14.36 3.71 2.31
C ARG A 243 14.27 3.28 3.77
N GLY A 244 13.40 3.92 4.55
CA GLY A 244 13.15 3.57 5.94
C GLY A 244 12.72 2.11 6.12
N ILE A 245 11.86 1.60 5.22
CA ILE A 245 11.48 0.18 5.19
C ILE A 245 12.69 -0.72 4.92
N ILE A 246 13.46 -0.43 3.88
CA ILE A 246 14.63 -1.23 3.48
C ILE A 246 15.66 -1.28 4.61
N ASP A 247 15.98 -0.13 5.21
CA ASP A 247 17.08 0.01 6.15
C ASP A 247 16.72 -0.35 7.59
N ASN A 248 15.43 -0.39 7.96
CA ASN A 248 15.03 -0.68 9.35
C ASN A 248 14.15 -1.92 9.51
N HIS A 249 13.45 -2.36 8.46
CA HIS A 249 12.47 -3.45 8.55
C HIS A 249 12.82 -4.67 7.70
N LEU A 250 13.67 -4.50 6.68
CA LEU A 250 14.09 -5.57 5.77
C LEU A 250 15.56 -5.97 5.95
N ILE A 251 16.16 -5.61 7.09
CA ILE A 251 17.45 -6.17 7.52
C ILE A 251 17.21 -7.57 8.08
N GLU A 252 18.05 -8.52 7.69
CA GLU A 252 18.07 -9.87 8.22
C GLU A 252 18.50 -9.85 9.68
N ASP A 253 17.71 -10.52 10.53
CA ASP A 253 18.03 -10.75 11.93
C ASP A 253 18.62 -12.16 12.07
N VAL A 254 19.56 -12.34 12.99
CA VAL A 254 20.12 -13.66 13.33
C VAL A 254 19.04 -14.62 13.86
N LEU A 255 17.93 -14.08 14.37
CA LEU A 255 16.78 -14.83 14.85
C LEU A 255 15.72 -15.10 13.79
N ASP A 256 15.92 -14.63 12.54
CA ASP A 256 14.97 -14.92 11.45
C ASP A 256 15.03 -16.41 11.07
N ASP A 257 13.86 -16.99 10.80
CA ASP A 257 13.81 -18.31 10.16
C ASP A 257 14.26 -18.15 8.69
N ASP A 258 14.85 -19.19 8.09
CA ASP A 258 15.34 -19.17 6.70
C ASP A 258 14.34 -18.57 5.69
N TYR A 259 13.05 -18.87 5.86
CA TYR A 259 12.01 -18.36 4.97
C TYR A 259 11.67 -16.88 5.20
N ILE A 260 11.82 -16.37 6.43
CA ILE A 260 11.65 -14.94 6.72
C ILE A 260 12.82 -14.16 6.14
N SER A 261 14.06 -14.65 6.30
CA SER A 261 15.23 -14.05 5.68
C SER A 261 15.08 -14.02 4.16
N THR A 262 14.65 -15.13 3.56
CA THR A 262 14.37 -15.20 2.12
C THR A 262 13.28 -14.21 1.69
N PHE A 263 12.18 -14.10 2.45
CA PHE A 263 11.14 -13.12 2.16
C PHE A 263 11.66 -11.68 2.21
N LYS A 264 12.42 -11.33 3.26
CA LYS A 264 13.05 -10.00 3.41
C LYS A 264 13.97 -9.70 2.23
N GLN A 265 14.80 -10.66 1.80
CA GLN A 265 15.70 -10.52 0.65
C GLN A 265 14.94 -10.27 -0.66
N ILE A 266 13.92 -11.09 -0.97
CA ILE A 266 13.11 -10.92 -2.19
C ILE A 266 12.42 -9.56 -2.19
N LEU A 267 11.78 -9.20 -1.07
CA LEU A 267 11.08 -7.92 -0.95
C LEU A 267 12.06 -6.74 -1.07
N ARG A 268 13.21 -6.81 -0.38
CA ARG A 268 14.27 -5.80 -0.46
C ARG A 268 14.74 -5.60 -1.89
N GLN A 269 15.08 -6.69 -2.59
CA GLN A 269 15.55 -6.61 -3.97
C GLN A 269 14.47 -6.06 -4.92
N SER A 270 13.21 -6.47 -4.71
CA SER A 270 12.10 -5.95 -5.51
C SER A 270 11.87 -4.46 -5.28
N LEU A 271 11.90 -4.00 -4.03
CA LEU A 271 11.80 -2.57 -3.70
C LEU A 271 12.97 -1.76 -4.27
N ILE A 272 14.21 -2.25 -4.12
CA ILE A 272 15.39 -1.55 -4.65
C ILE A 272 15.27 -1.36 -6.16
N ARG A 273 14.90 -2.42 -6.88
CA ARG A 273 14.76 -2.39 -8.33
C ARG A 273 13.60 -1.50 -8.80
N ARG A 274 12.45 -1.58 -8.12
CA ARG A 274 11.22 -0.91 -8.57
C ARG A 274 11.13 0.57 -8.19
N PHE A 275 11.86 0.98 -7.16
CA PHE A 275 11.93 2.37 -6.68
C PHE A 275 13.29 3.02 -6.99
N ASP A 276 14.10 2.39 -7.83
CA ASP A 276 15.46 2.83 -8.20
C ASP A 276 16.30 3.30 -7.00
N MET A 277 16.32 2.47 -5.94
CA MET A 277 16.98 2.81 -4.69
C MET A 277 18.48 2.50 -4.72
N GLU A 278 19.15 2.67 -5.86
CA GLU A 278 20.57 2.32 -6.01
C GLU A 278 21.35 2.79 -4.79
N ILE A 279 22.01 1.82 -4.16
CA ILE A 279 22.88 2.10 -3.01
C ILE A 279 24.11 2.77 -3.63
N GLN A 280 24.15 4.10 -3.61
CA GLN A 280 25.42 4.78 -3.78
C GLN A 280 26.32 4.29 -2.65
N SER A 281 27.24 3.38 -2.98
CA SER A 281 28.27 2.83 -2.09
C SER A 281 29.28 3.88 -1.60
N ASN A 282 29.00 5.17 -1.82
CA ASN A 282 29.83 6.30 -1.49
C ASN A 282 29.26 7.22 -0.41
N GLU A 283 28.10 6.94 0.17
CA GLU A 283 27.81 7.46 1.51
C GLU A 283 28.64 6.66 2.52
N LYS A 284 29.94 6.95 2.56
CA LYS A 284 30.69 6.89 3.81
C LYS A 284 29.78 7.50 4.86
N THR A 285 29.55 6.77 5.94
CA THR A 285 29.09 7.32 7.20
C THR A 285 29.91 8.58 7.45
N LEU A 286 29.35 9.75 7.11
CA LEU A 286 29.98 11.02 7.41
C LEU A 286 29.99 11.05 8.93
N ALA A 287 31.18 10.95 9.51
CA ALA A 287 31.36 11.27 10.91
C ALA A 287 30.71 12.64 11.15
N PRO A 288 30.07 12.88 12.31
CA PRO A 288 29.26 14.08 12.57
C PRO A 288 29.99 15.44 12.45
N THR A 289 31.26 15.47 12.03
CA THR A 289 32.16 16.61 12.10
C THR A 289 32.46 17.31 10.77
N ASP A 290 32.10 16.73 9.60
CA ASP A 290 32.63 17.23 8.31
C ASP A 290 31.58 17.78 7.31
N ILE A 291 30.37 18.16 7.76
CA ILE A 291 29.36 18.77 6.88
C ILE A 291 29.26 20.28 7.17
N PRO A 292 29.52 21.17 6.18
CA PRO A 292 29.34 22.61 6.33
C PRO A 292 27.89 22.96 6.67
N GLU A 293 27.68 23.69 7.77
CA GLU A 293 26.41 23.97 8.45
C GLU A 293 25.33 24.74 7.63
N GLU A 294 25.55 25.09 6.36
CA GLU A 294 24.69 26.09 5.71
C GLU A 294 23.67 25.58 4.67
N ARG A 295 23.60 24.29 4.30
CA ARG A 295 22.53 23.81 3.37
C ARG A 295 21.94 22.42 3.60
N THR A 296 22.51 21.59 4.47
CA THR A 296 21.91 20.33 4.93
C THR A 296 21.24 20.54 6.27
N THR A 297 20.07 21.18 6.25
CA THR A 297 19.26 21.25 7.46
C THR A 297 18.71 19.85 7.73
N ARG A 298 19.19 19.20 8.80
CA ARG A 298 18.55 18.00 9.37
C ARG A 298 17.05 18.28 9.49
N VAL A 299 16.23 17.57 8.72
CA VAL A 299 14.78 17.69 8.81
C VAL A 299 14.32 16.96 10.05
N VAL A 300 14.44 17.64 11.18
CA VAL A 300 13.93 17.18 12.47
C VAL A 300 12.40 17.08 12.38
N GLY A 301 11.89 15.85 12.48
CA GLY A 301 10.60 15.49 13.07
C GLY A 301 9.30 15.91 12.36
N ARG A 302 9.29 16.92 11.49
CA ARG A 302 8.01 17.54 11.09
C ARG A 302 7.22 16.84 9.99
N ALA A 303 7.84 16.06 9.10
CA ALA A 303 7.10 15.38 8.04
C ALA A 303 6.24 14.24 8.62
N LEU A 304 6.81 13.41 9.50
CA LEU A 304 6.08 12.37 10.22
C LEU A 304 5.11 12.99 11.25
N ASP A 305 5.53 14.02 12.01
CA ASP A 305 4.61 14.73 12.91
C ASP A 305 3.44 15.41 12.17
N PHE A 306 3.61 15.86 10.92
CA PHE A 306 2.54 16.47 10.11
C PHE A 306 1.58 15.41 9.55
N ILE A 307 2.13 14.32 8.99
CA ILE A 307 1.37 13.14 8.52
C ILE A 307 0.47 12.56 9.64
N PHE A 308 0.89 12.65 10.91
CA PHE A 308 0.21 11.95 12.01
C PHE A 308 -0.58 12.84 12.98
N LYS A 309 -0.60 14.17 12.83
CA LYS A 309 -1.20 15.10 13.82
C LYS A 309 -2.50 15.80 13.38
N LYS A 310 -2.97 15.61 12.14
CA LYS A 310 -4.13 16.37 11.58
C LYS A 310 -5.36 15.53 11.22
N SER A 311 -5.68 14.46 11.96
CA SER A 311 -6.97 13.76 11.87
C SER A 311 -7.78 13.84 13.17
N THR A 312 -8.58 14.89 13.31
CA THR A 312 -9.62 15.00 14.35
C THR A 312 -10.98 15.23 13.70
N SER A 313 -11.69 14.15 13.37
CA SER A 313 -13.05 13.91 13.89
C SER A 313 -13.59 12.54 13.45
N SER A 314 -13.84 11.69 14.47
CA SER A 314 -14.80 10.58 14.59
C SER A 314 -15.22 9.85 13.31
N THR A 315 -14.91 8.58 13.04
CA THR A 315 -15.01 7.37 13.88
C THR A 315 -14.32 6.20 13.17
N GLN A 316 -13.24 5.63 13.71
CA GLN A 316 -12.85 4.21 13.58
C GLN A 316 -11.53 3.97 14.32
N THR A 317 -11.30 2.70 14.63
CA THR A 317 -10.53 2.14 15.73
C THR A 317 -9.05 2.54 15.78
N ASP A 318 -8.56 2.65 17.01
CA ASP A 318 -7.31 3.27 17.51
C ASP A 318 -6.01 2.61 16.99
N TRP A 319 -5.60 2.92 15.76
CA TRP A 319 -4.24 2.69 15.26
C TRP A 319 -3.20 3.64 15.88
N ARG A 320 -3.68 4.72 16.53
CA ARG A 320 -2.87 5.80 17.10
C ARG A 320 -1.96 5.31 18.23
N LYS A 321 -2.43 4.40 19.10
CA LYS A 321 -1.59 3.82 20.17
C LYS A 321 -0.46 2.91 19.71
N GLN A 322 -0.52 2.38 18.48
CA GLN A 322 0.50 1.48 17.95
C GLN A 322 1.59 2.19 17.14
N LEU A 323 1.43 3.48 16.87
CA LEU A 323 2.30 4.26 15.97
C LEU A 323 3.33 5.13 16.69
N ASP A 324 3.16 5.43 17.98
CA ASP A 324 4.17 6.14 18.80
C ASP A 324 5.50 5.35 18.93
N HIS A 325 5.52 4.06 18.56
CA HIS A 325 6.68 3.19 18.67
C HIS A 325 7.69 3.29 17.49
N TYR A 326 7.35 4.01 16.41
CA TYR A 326 8.07 3.93 15.13
C TYR A 326 8.59 5.28 14.58
N GLN A 327 8.93 6.22 15.46
CA GLN A 327 9.58 7.48 15.05
C GLN A 327 10.98 7.21 14.47
N ILE A 328 11.22 7.55 13.20
CA ILE A 328 12.54 7.43 12.55
C ILE A 328 12.91 8.76 11.88
N GLU A 329 14.15 9.20 12.09
CA GLU A 329 14.75 10.35 11.42
C GLU A 329 15.11 9.98 9.97
N ILE A 330 14.60 10.74 8.99
CA ILE A 330 14.98 10.58 7.58
C ILE A 330 15.65 11.87 7.11
N THR A 331 16.81 11.74 6.47
CA THR A 331 17.50 12.86 5.82
C THR A 331 17.05 12.92 4.37
N ILE A 332 16.52 14.07 3.93
CA ILE A 332 16.10 14.32 2.55
C ILE A 332 16.98 15.45 2.01
N ASP A 333 17.67 15.24 0.88
CA ASP A 333 18.31 16.34 0.16
C ASP A 333 17.23 17.17 -0.54
N TYR A 334 17.10 18.43 -0.13
CA TYR A 334 16.11 19.36 -0.70
C TYR A 334 16.42 19.80 -2.13
N ASN A 335 17.63 19.54 -2.64
CA ASN A 335 18.01 19.90 -4.00
C ASN A 335 17.53 18.87 -5.03
N ASP A 336 17.14 17.68 -4.60
CA ASP A 336 16.64 16.62 -5.46
C ASP A 336 15.13 16.76 -5.68
N SER A 337 14.71 16.85 -6.95
CA SER A 337 13.30 16.91 -7.32
C SER A 337 12.61 15.56 -7.04
N PRO A 338 11.53 15.52 -6.22
CA PRO A 338 10.71 14.32 -5.98
C PRO A 338 10.26 13.57 -7.22
N LEU A 339 10.07 14.32 -8.31
CA LEU A 339 9.63 13.78 -9.58
C LEU A 339 10.76 13.13 -10.36
N GLU A 340 11.95 13.74 -10.37
CA GLU A 340 13.08 13.25 -11.19
C GLU A 340 13.62 11.90 -10.72
N TRP A 341 13.56 11.60 -9.42
CA TRP A 341 13.99 10.30 -8.92
C TRP A 341 12.87 9.25 -8.88
N TRP A 342 11.61 9.61 -9.09
CA TRP A 342 10.49 8.67 -8.94
C TRP A 342 9.96 8.07 -10.25
N LYS A 343 10.16 8.73 -11.39
CA LYS A 343 9.75 8.22 -12.71
C LYS A 343 10.15 6.75 -12.87
#